data_AF-A0A6L8NFF9-F1
#
_entry.id   AF-A0A6L8NFF9-F1
#
_cell.length_a   1.000
_cell.length_b   1.000
_cell.length_c   1.000
_cell.angle_alpha   90.00
_cell.angle_beta   90.00
_cell.angle_gamma   90.00
#
_symmetry.space_group_name_H-M   'P 1'
#
loop_
_entity.id
_entity.type
_entity.pdbx_description
1 polymer ?
#
loop_
_entity_poly.entity_id
_entity_poly.type
_entity_poly.pdbx_seq_one_letter_code
_entity_poly.pdbx_strand_id
1 'polypeptide(L)' 'MTREGLLRPLLKPPDAECRVCGRSTTAPVEVHPGRITCPEHILDALTASGDPA' A
#
# COMPACT_ATOMS: atom_id res chain seq x y z
N MET A 1 29.02 17.02 -21.21
CA MET A 1 28.64 15.62 -20.97
C MET A 1 28.36 15.44 -19.47
N THR A 2 27.30 16.10 -18.98
CA THR A 2 25.93 15.59 -18.69
C THR A 2 25.87 14.76 -17.40
N ARG A 3 25.32 15.41 -16.35
CA ARG A 3 25.10 14.94 -14.97
C ARG A 3 23.98 13.89 -14.91
N GLU A 4 24.07 12.83 -15.71
CA GLU A 4 23.04 11.80 -15.81
C GLU A 4 23.42 10.63 -14.90
N GLY A 5 23.17 10.78 -13.60
CA GLY A 5 23.57 9.74 -12.65
C GLY A 5 22.71 9.56 -11.41
N LEU A 6 21.62 10.32 -11.22
CA LEU A 6 20.88 10.30 -9.96
C LEU A 6 19.35 10.36 -10.07
N LEU A 7 18.80 10.00 -11.23
CA LEU A 7 17.40 9.57 -11.30
C LEU A 7 17.39 8.05 -11.26
N ARG A 8 17.75 7.47 -10.11
CA ARG A 8 17.16 6.16 -9.78
C ARG A 8 15.67 6.35 -10.01
N PRO A 9 14.99 5.55 -10.86
CA PRO A 9 13.54 5.58 -10.86
C PRO A 9 13.18 5.40 -9.39
N LEU A 10 12.51 6.39 -8.79
CA LEU A 10 11.77 6.17 -7.56
C LEU A 10 10.96 4.93 -7.92
N LEU A 11 11.38 3.75 -7.44
CA LEU A 11 10.69 2.50 -7.69
C LEU A 11 9.26 2.87 -7.38
N LYS A 12 8.40 2.89 -8.40
CA LYS A 12 6.99 3.15 -8.17
C LYS A 12 6.65 2.18 -7.04
N PRO A 13 6.22 2.67 -5.87
CA PRO A 13 5.82 1.78 -4.79
C PRO A 13 4.91 0.73 -5.44
N PRO A 14 5.21 -0.57 -5.23
CA PRO A 14 4.56 -1.62 -5.99
C PRO A 14 3.06 -1.36 -5.93
N ASP A 15 2.44 -1.20 -7.10
CA ASP A 15 1.00 -0.99 -7.20
C ASP A 15 0.34 -2.18 -6.52
N ALA A 16 -0.08 -2.00 -5.26
CA ALA A 16 -0.67 -3.06 -4.47
C ALA A 16 -2.17 -2.86 -4.48
N GLU A 17 -2.91 -3.96 -4.56
CA GLU A 17 -4.35 -3.90 -4.52
C GLU A 17 -4.83 -3.73 -3.08
N CYS A 18 -5.62 -2.69 -2.83
CA CYS A 18 -6.29 -2.54 -1.54
C CYS A 18 -7.34 -3.64 -1.39
N ARG A 19 -7.22 -4.48 -0.36
CA ARG A 19 -8.21 -5.52 -0.06
C ARG A 19 -9.63 -5.03 0.22
N VAL A 20 -9.80 -3.77 0.61
CA VAL A 20 -11.11 -3.20 0.99
C VAL A 20 -11.86 -2.71 -0.24
N CYS A 21 -11.22 -1.91 -1.09
CA CYS A 21 -11.88 -1.31 -2.26
C CYS A 21 -11.45 -1.88 -3.62
N GLY A 22 -10.48 -2.80 -3.65
CA GLY A 22 -9.96 -3.44 -4.86
C GLY A 22 -9.15 -2.52 -5.77
N ARG A 23 -8.86 -1.28 -5.35
CA ARG A 23 -8.09 -0.33 -6.17
C ARG A 23 -6.60 -0.53 -5.93
N SER A 24 -5.81 -0.45 -7.00
CA SER A 24 -4.37 -0.31 -6.90
C SER A 24 -4.02 0.98 -6.16
N THR A 25 -3.08 0.88 -5.22
CA THR A 25 -2.54 2.02 -4.49
C THR A 25 -1.03 2.07 -4.62
N THR A 26 -0.54 3.28 -4.82
CA THR A 26 0.88 3.61 -4.76
C THR A 26 1.32 3.93 -3.33
N ALA A 27 0.43 3.86 -2.35
CA ALA A 27 0.75 4.02 -0.93
C ALA A 27 0.20 2.82 -0.15
N PRO A 28 0.69 1.59 -0.42
CA PRO A 28 0.24 0.42 0.31
C PRO A 28 0.59 0.53 1.79
N VAL A 29 -0.40 0.23 2.64
CA VAL A 29 -0.22 0.08 4.07
C VAL A 29 -0.56 -1.34 4.48
N GLU A 30 0.37 -1.99 5.16
CA GLU A 30 0.19 -3.33 5.70
C GLU A 30 -0.40 -3.22 7.10
N VAL A 31 -1.67 -3.57 7.27
CA VAL A 31 -2.34 -3.54 8.58
C VAL A 31 -2.13 -4.83 9.37
N HIS A 32 -1.92 -5.94 8.66
CA HIS A 32 -1.57 -7.26 9.19
C HIS A 32 -0.65 -7.96 8.19
N PRO A 33 0.14 -8.95 8.61
CA PRO A 33 0.98 -9.74 7.71
C PRO A 33 0.20 -10.22 6.46
N GLY A 34 0.54 -9.68 5.28
CA GLY A 34 -0.11 -9.99 4.00
C GLY A 34 -1.47 -9.34 3.73
N ARG A 35 -1.94 -8.45 4.61
CA ARG A 35 -3.13 -7.59 4.39
C ARG A 35 -2.70 -6.17 4.04
N ILE A 36 -2.64 -5.90 2.74
CA ILE A 36 -2.36 -4.57 2.19
C ILE A 36 -3.66 -3.81 1.91
N THR A 37 -3.71 -2.55 2.33
CA THR A 37 -4.80 -1.62 2.06
C THR A 37 -4.28 -0.26 1.63
N CYS A 38 -5.16 0.58 1.04
CA CYS A 38 -4.84 1.97 0.84
C CYS A 38 -5.02 2.76 2.15
N PRO A 39 -4.40 3.96 2.27
CA PRO A 39 -4.43 4.75 3.50
C PRO A 39 -5.85 5.11 3.94
N GLU A 40 -6.73 5.33 2.98
CA GLU A 40 -8.13 5.71 3.16
C GLU A 40 -8.94 4.62 3.90
N HIS A 41 -8.56 3.35 3.77
CA HIS A 41 -9.30 2.20 4.34
C HIS A 41 -8.53 1.48 5.46
N ILE A 42 -7.50 2.11 6.05
CA ILE A 42 -6.75 1.52 7.18
C ILE A 42 -7.69 1.18 8.34
N LEU A 43 -8.61 2.08 8.68
CA LEU A 43 -9.53 1.89 9.80
C LEU A 43 -10.48 0.72 9.55
N ASP A 44 -11.03 0.60 8.33
CA ASP A 44 -11.89 -0.53 7.94
C ASP A 44 -11.13 -1.85 7.96
N ALA A 45 -9.87 -1.81 7.56
CA ALA A 45 -9.01 -2.99 7.56
C ALA A 45 -8.66 -3.45 8.98
N LEU A 46 -8.46 -2.51 9.91
CA LEU A 46 -8.22 -2.80 11.33
C LEU A 46 -9.48 -3.37 12.01
N THR A 47 -10.67 -2.82 11.72
CA THR A 47 -11.93 -3.32 12.29
C THR A 47 -12.34 -4.67 11.72
N ALA A 48 -12.10 -4.93 10.43
CA ALA A 48 -12.31 -6.24 9.80
C ALA A 48 -11.27 -7.29 10.23
N SER A 49 -10.25 -6.89 10.98
CA SER A 49 -9.30 -7.78 11.64
C SER A 49 -9.61 -7.98 13.12
N GLY A 50 -10.72 -7.39 13.60
CA GLY A 50 -11.31 -7.71 14.88
C GLY A 50 -11.72 -9.19 14.88
N ASP A 51 -10.87 -10.00 15.50
CA ASP A 51 -11.21 -11.31 16.01
C ASP A 51 -12.58 -11.23 16.70
N PRO A 52 -13.60 -12.01 16.29
CA PRO A 52 -14.82 -12.10 17.07
C PRO A 52 -14.46 -12.79 18.39
N ALA A 53 -14.20 -11.98 19.42
CA ALA A 53 -14.17 -12.44 20.81
C ALA A 53 -15.51 -13.09 21.20
#